data_AF-W2YMB2-F1
#
_entry.id   AF-W2YMB2-F1
#
_cell.length_a   1.000
_cell.length_b   1.000
_cell.length_c   1.000
_cell.angle_alpha   90.00
_cell.angle_beta   90.00
_cell.angle_gamma   90.00
#
_symmetry.space_group_name_H-M   'P 1'
#
loop_
_entity.id
_entity.type
_entity.pdbx_description
1 polymer ?
#
loop_
_entity_poly.entity_id
_entity_poly.type
_entity_poly.pdbx_seq_one_letter_code
_entity_poly.pdbx_strand_id
1 'polypeptide(L)'
;MDHGGTGRSTRLDCVAAQATRTGSPLGDGIAISEVSERTNAPENEYGDLALFSMTSAATDLSAFISDYSNGASTIVYGATYGAAVVERLIHLALPTVTGYVMDSISTSSGAYLKFFEYMSTSDTDFGEVSDKVFFSFVNWIKSAEPTFTPRDFPQH
;
A
#
# COMPACT_ATOMS: atom_id res chain seq x y z
N MET A 1 -2.67 11.94 -9.59
CA MET A 1 -4.02 11.38 -9.67
C MET A 1 -4.23 10.59 -8.41
N ASP A 2 -5.38 10.76 -7.77
CA ASP A 2 -5.83 9.83 -6.73
C ASP A 2 -6.73 8.80 -7.42
N HIS A 3 -6.44 7.51 -7.31
CA HIS A 3 -7.29 6.48 -7.94
C HIS A 3 -8.60 6.32 -7.15
N GLY A 4 -9.62 5.68 -7.76
CA GLY A 4 -10.89 5.41 -7.11
C GLY A 4 -10.71 4.84 -5.71
N GLY A 5 -11.41 5.40 -4.71
CA GLY A 5 -11.32 4.99 -3.31
C GLY A 5 -10.33 5.78 -2.47
N THR A 6 -9.52 6.67 -3.04
CA THR A 6 -8.44 7.36 -2.34
C THR A 6 -8.47 8.89 -2.47
N GLY A 7 -7.80 9.56 -1.53
CA GLY A 7 -7.48 10.98 -1.63
C GLY A 7 -8.70 11.88 -1.87
N ARG A 8 -8.63 12.67 -2.94
CA ARG A 8 -9.66 13.60 -3.42
C ARG A 8 -10.60 13.01 -4.47
N SER A 9 -10.38 11.76 -4.88
CA SER A 9 -11.36 10.98 -5.64
C SER A 9 -12.49 10.54 -4.70
N THR A 10 -13.42 9.70 -5.16
CA THR A 10 -14.47 9.11 -4.31
C THR A 10 -13.81 8.25 -3.22
N ARG A 11 -13.44 8.87 -2.11
CA ARG A 11 -12.68 8.26 -1.02
C ARG A 11 -13.57 7.25 -0.32
N LEU A 12 -13.09 6.02 -0.19
CA LEU A 12 -13.74 5.03 0.65
C LEU A 12 -13.60 5.48 2.10
N ASP A 13 -14.68 6.04 2.63
CA ASP A 13 -14.77 6.38 4.03
C ASP A 13 -15.56 5.31 4.77
N CYS A 14 -14.98 4.83 5.85
CA CYS A 14 -15.61 3.90 6.75
C CYS A 14 -15.20 4.27 8.16
N VAL A 15 -16.17 4.61 9.01
CA VAL A 15 -15.91 4.93 10.42
C VAL A 15 -15.26 3.74 11.13
N ALA A 16 -15.60 2.50 10.75
CA ALA A 16 -14.95 1.28 11.24
C ALA A 16 -13.53 1.05 10.68
N ALA A 17 -13.06 1.80 9.67
CA ALA A 17 -11.65 1.79 9.29
C ALA A 17 -10.74 2.40 10.37
N GLN A 18 -11.32 3.10 11.37
CA GLN A 18 -10.63 3.58 12.58
C GLN A 18 -10.35 2.47 13.60
N ALA A 19 -10.83 1.24 13.35
CA ALA A 19 -10.68 0.05 14.21
C ALA A 19 -9.23 -0.38 14.51
N THR A 20 -8.23 0.15 13.81
CA THR A 20 -6.81 -0.10 14.09
C THR A 20 -6.10 1.14 14.61
N ARG A 21 -6.85 2.11 15.15
CA ARG A 21 -6.32 3.22 15.94
C ARG A 21 -6.66 2.99 17.41
N THR A 22 -5.96 3.71 18.28
CA THR A 22 -6.11 3.73 19.75
C THR A 22 -7.55 3.89 20.30
N GLY A 23 -8.55 4.16 19.45
CA GLY A 23 -9.97 4.19 19.80
C GLY A 23 -10.76 2.89 19.54
N SER A 24 -10.15 1.81 19.05
CA SER A 24 -10.84 0.53 18.87
C SER A 24 -11.08 -0.21 20.19
N PRO A 25 -12.22 -0.92 20.35
CA PRO A 25 -12.48 -1.79 21.50
C PRO A 25 -11.39 -2.84 21.75
N LEU A 26 -10.61 -3.23 20.73
CA LEU A 26 -9.55 -4.24 20.83
C LEU A 26 -8.12 -3.67 20.69
N GLY A 27 -7.96 -2.35 20.64
CA GLY A 27 -6.64 -1.72 20.43
C GLY A 27 -6.07 -2.06 19.06
N ASP A 28 -5.00 -2.87 19.01
CA ASP A 28 -4.35 -3.31 17.78
C ASP A 28 -4.99 -4.58 17.17
N GLY A 29 -5.90 -5.22 17.90
CA GLY A 29 -6.66 -6.38 17.41
C GLY A 29 -7.81 -5.95 16.50
N ILE A 30 -8.08 -6.72 15.44
CA ILE A 30 -9.25 -6.52 14.57
C ILE A 30 -10.40 -7.42 15.05
N ALA A 31 -11.51 -6.83 15.47
CA ALA A 31 -12.74 -7.54 15.80
C ALA A 31 -13.47 -7.98 14.53
N ILE A 32 -14.12 -9.14 14.56
CA ILE A 32 -14.92 -9.64 13.42
C ILE A 32 -16.03 -8.64 13.03
N SER A 33 -16.61 -7.94 14.00
CA SER A 33 -17.61 -6.89 13.76
C SER A 33 -17.04 -5.72 12.96
N GLU A 34 -15.78 -5.35 13.17
CA GLU A 34 -15.11 -4.28 12.44
C GLU A 34 -14.86 -4.65 10.98
N VAL A 35 -14.62 -5.94 10.69
CA VAL A 35 -14.50 -6.45 9.31
C VAL A 35 -15.84 -6.36 8.58
N SER A 36 -16.93 -6.75 9.23
CA SER A 36 -18.28 -6.69 8.64
C SER A 36 -18.72 -5.25 8.36
N GLU A 37 -18.47 -4.33 9.29
CA GLU A 37 -18.78 -2.90 9.11
C GLU A 37 -17.94 -2.27 7.99
N ARG A 38 -16.68 -2.69 7.82
CA ARG A 38 -15.79 -2.23 6.73
C ARG A 38 -16.28 -2.61 5.34
N THR A 39 -17.07 -3.67 5.20
CA THR A 39 -17.63 -4.09 3.91
C THR A 39 -19.01 -3.48 3.68
N ASN A 40 -19.91 -3.60 4.66
CA ASN A 40 -21.31 -3.23 4.49
C ASN A 40 -21.52 -1.71 4.32
N ALA A 41 -20.73 -0.88 5.02
CA ALA A 41 -20.87 0.57 4.93
C ALA A 41 -20.57 1.10 3.51
N PRO A 42 -19.40 0.82 2.91
CA PRO A 42 -19.12 1.27 1.55
C PRO A 42 -19.96 0.54 0.50
N GLU A 43 -20.35 -0.73 0.70
CA GLU A 43 -21.23 -1.43 -0.26
C GLU A 43 -22.63 -0.81 -0.31
N ASN A 44 -23.18 -0.39 0.84
CA ASN A 44 -24.45 0.33 0.88
C ASN A 44 -24.38 1.72 0.21
N GLU A 45 -23.22 2.39 0.27
CA GLU A 45 -23.04 3.73 -0.31
C GLU A 45 -22.73 3.69 -1.81
N TYR A 46 -21.83 2.80 -2.22
CA TYR A 46 -21.26 2.77 -3.58
C TYR A 46 -21.75 1.60 -4.42
N GLY A 47 -22.46 0.63 -3.84
CA GLY A 47 -22.85 -0.60 -4.50
C GLY A 47 -21.67 -1.55 -4.67
N ASP A 48 -21.39 -1.96 -5.90
CA ASP A 48 -20.35 -2.95 -6.19
C ASP A 48 -18.94 -2.44 -5.85
N LEU A 49 -18.34 -3.01 -4.80
CA LEU A 49 -16.99 -2.66 -4.35
C LEU A 49 -15.89 -3.09 -5.33
N ALA A 50 -16.19 -3.92 -6.34
CA ALA A 50 -15.25 -4.22 -7.42
C ALA A 50 -14.80 -2.96 -8.18
N LEU A 51 -15.60 -1.88 -8.12
CA LEU A 51 -15.23 -0.55 -8.63
C LEU A 51 -13.94 0.01 -8.01
N PHE A 52 -13.54 -0.45 -6.81
CA PHE A 52 -12.32 -0.02 -6.12
C PHE A 52 -11.16 -1.02 -6.25
N SER A 53 -11.21 -1.91 -7.24
CA SER A 53 -10.15 -2.91 -7.48
C SER A 53 -8.91 -2.32 -8.17
N MET A 54 -7.79 -3.06 -8.14
CA MET A 54 -6.58 -2.72 -8.92
C MET A 54 -6.85 -2.65 -10.42
N THR A 55 -7.79 -3.46 -10.93
CA THR A 55 -8.17 -3.45 -12.35
C THR A 55 -8.89 -2.15 -12.71
N SER A 56 -9.80 -1.71 -11.84
CA SER A 56 -10.49 -0.42 -12.00
C SER A 56 -9.50 0.73 -11.93
N ALA A 57 -8.59 0.73 -10.95
CA ALA A 57 -7.53 1.74 -10.82
C ALA A 57 -6.62 1.81 -12.07
N ALA A 58 -6.23 0.66 -12.64
CA ALA A 58 -5.46 0.61 -13.88
C ALA A 58 -6.26 1.13 -15.09
N THR A 59 -7.57 0.88 -15.12
CA THR A 59 -8.47 1.37 -16.17
C THR A 59 -8.64 2.89 -16.09
N ASP A 60 -8.81 3.44 -14.88
CA ASP A 60 -8.86 4.88 -14.66
C ASP A 60 -7.55 5.57 -15.08
N LEU A 61 -6.41 4.94 -14.75
CA LEU A 61 -5.10 5.42 -15.17
C LEU A 61 -4.94 5.39 -16.70
N SER A 62 -5.43 4.34 -17.35
CA SER A 62 -5.46 4.23 -18.81
C SER A 62 -6.27 5.37 -19.46
N ALA A 63 -7.47 5.63 -18.95
CA ALA A 63 -8.33 6.71 -19.43
C ALA A 63 -7.68 8.08 -19.21
N PHE A 64 -7.13 8.32 -18.03
CA PHE A 64 -6.43 9.57 -17.73
C PHE A 64 -5.23 9.83 -18.65
N ILE A 65 -4.41 8.81 -18.91
CA ILE A 65 -3.28 8.96 -19.85
C ILE A 65 -3.80 9.26 -21.26
N SER A 66 -4.87 8.60 -21.68
CA SER A 66 -5.45 8.79 -23.02
C SER A 66 -6.04 10.19 -23.20
N ASP A 67 -6.74 10.71 -22.18
CA ASP A 67 -7.45 11.99 -22.25
C ASP A 67 -6.52 13.20 -22.04
N TYR A 68 -5.48 13.06 -21.21
CA TYR A 68 -4.65 14.17 -20.77
C TYR A 68 -3.20 14.12 -21.25
N SER A 69 -2.81 13.10 -22.02
CA SER A 69 -1.50 13.10 -22.67
C SER A 69 -1.46 14.18 -23.76
N ASN A 70 -0.31 14.85 -23.86
CA ASN A 70 -0.03 15.86 -24.88
C ASN A 70 0.59 15.25 -26.16
N GLY A 71 0.51 13.93 -26.32
CA GLY A 71 1.13 13.19 -27.44
C GLY A 71 2.63 12.98 -27.30
N ALA A 72 3.26 13.45 -26.21
CA ALA A 72 4.64 13.13 -25.90
C ALA A 72 4.79 11.74 -25.29
N SER A 73 6.02 11.23 -25.30
CA SER A 73 6.40 9.97 -24.66
C SER A 73 6.00 9.98 -23.18
N THR A 74 5.16 9.03 -22.78
CA THR A 74 4.68 8.90 -21.41
C THR A 74 5.42 7.77 -20.69
N ILE A 75 5.98 8.05 -19.52
CA ILE A 75 6.56 7.04 -18.63
C ILE A 75 5.68 6.96 -17.38
N VAL A 76 5.30 5.74 -16.99
CA VAL A 76 4.50 5.51 -15.79
C VAL A 76 5.39 4.99 -14.67
N TYR A 77 5.35 5.64 -13.52
CA TYR A 77 6.08 5.25 -12.32
C TYR A 77 5.11 4.72 -11.27
N GLY A 78 5.39 3.53 -10.74
CA GLY A 78 4.63 2.91 -9.65
C GLY A 78 5.56 2.53 -8.50
N ALA A 79 5.24 2.98 -7.30
CA ALA A 79 5.92 2.58 -6.06
C ALA A 79 4.99 1.73 -5.20
N THR A 80 5.50 0.69 -4.53
CA THR A 80 4.75 -0.16 -3.60
C THR A 80 3.48 -0.73 -4.25
N TYR A 81 2.29 -0.47 -3.68
CA TYR A 81 0.99 -0.83 -4.28
C TYR A 81 0.85 -0.34 -5.72
N GLY A 82 1.42 0.82 -6.03
CA GLY A 82 1.46 1.37 -7.38
C GLY A 82 2.14 0.46 -8.39
N ALA A 83 3.10 -0.38 -7.97
CA ALA A 83 3.71 -1.37 -8.86
C ALA A 83 2.70 -2.43 -9.33
N ALA A 84 1.79 -2.86 -8.44
CA ALA A 84 0.73 -3.81 -8.81
C ALA A 84 -0.31 -3.18 -9.76
N VAL A 85 -0.63 -1.89 -9.56
CA VAL A 85 -1.49 -1.13 -10.50
C VAL A 85 -0.80 -0.96 -11.85
N VAL A 86 0.49 -0.64 -11.86
CA VAL A 86 1.29 -0.51 -13.09
C VAL A 86 1.39 -1.82 -13.85
N GLU A 87 1.58 -2.96 -13.16
CA GLU A 87 1.55 -4.27 -13.82
C GLU A 87 0.20 -4.53 -14.50
N ARG A 88 -0.91 -4.19 -13.85
CA ARG A 88 -2.24 -4.29 -14.48
C ARG A 88 -2.38 -3.37 -15.69
N LEU A 89 -1.81 -2.17 -15.64
CA LEU A 89 -1.78 -1.24 -16.78
C LEU A 89 -0.97 -1.81 -17.96
N ILE A 90 0.15 -2.50 -17.70
CA ILE A 90 0.95 -3.16 -18.75
C ILE A 90 0.08 -4.16 -19.52
N HIS A 91 -0.78 -4.93 -18.84
CA HIS A 91 -1.70 -5.86 -19.49
C HIS A 91 -2.79 -5.18 -20.33
N LEU A 92 -3.09 -3.90 -20.12
CA LEU A 92 -4.00 -3.11 -20.96
C LEU A 92 -3.34 -2.60 -22.25
N ALA A 93 -2.01 -2.71 -22.37
CA ALA A 93 -1.24 -2.45 -23.60
C ALA A 93 -1.49 -1.08 -24.26
N LEU A 94 -1.38 0.01 -23.49
CA LEU A 94 -1.57 1.36 -24.02
C LEU A 94 -0.45 1.77 -24.98
N PRO A 95 -0.76 2.19 -26.23
CA PRO A 95 0.26 2.59 -27.20
C PRO A 95 0.96 3.91 -26.85
N THR A 96 0.32 4.77 -26.05
CA THR A 96 0.85 6.08 -25.63
C THR A 96 1.96 5.95 -24.58
N VAL A 97 2.02 4.83 -23.86
CA VAL A 97 3.02 4.60 -22.81
C VAL A 97 4.29 4.03 -23.42
N THR A 98 5.39 4.76 -23.29
CA THR A 98 6.70 4.41 -23.84
C THR A 98 7.60 3.68 -22.84
N GLY A 99 7.24 3.66 -21.56
CA GLY A 99 8.01 2.97 -20.54
C GLY A 99 7.33 2.90 -19.18
N TYR A 100 7.80 1.97 -18.35
CA TYR A 100 7.31 1.73 -16.99
C TYR A 100 8.49 1.65 -16.02
N VAL A 101 8.34 2.25 -14.85
CA VAL A 101 9.28 2.15 -13.74
C VAL A 101 8.51 1.63 -12.53
N MET A 102 8.95 0.51 -11.98
CA MET A 102 8.36 -0.10 -10.78
C MET A 102 9.41 -0.10 -9.68
N ASP A 103 9.11 0.58 -8.57
CA ASP A 103 9.95 0.64 -7.38
C ASP A 103 9.24 -0.07 -6.22
N SER A 104 9.99 -0.85 -5.44
CA SER A 104 9.48 -1.56 -4.26
C SER A 104 8.28 -2.45 -4.62
N ILE A 105 8.52 -3.45 -5.45
CA ILE A 105 7.50 -4.23 -6.16
C ILE A 105 6.63 -5.04 -5.19
N SER A 106 5.33 -4.75 -5.15
CA SER A 106 4.33 -5.50 -4.34
C SER A 106 3.47 -6.48 -5.15
N THR A 107 3.93 -6.90 -6.33
CA THR A 107 3.28 -7.96 -7.11
C THR A 107 4.04 -9.27 -7.00
N SER A 108 3.28 -10.36 -7.03
CA SER A 108 3.77 -11.73 -6.95
C SER A 108 3.55 -12.51 -8.25
N SER A 109 3.15 -11.82 -9.32
CA SER A 109 2.96 -12.42 -10.64
C SER A 109 4.25 -13.05 -11.14
N GLY A 110 4.20 -14.35 -11.47
CA GLY A 110 5.38 -15.11 -11.91
C GLY A 110 6.37 -15.50 -10.80
N ALA A 111 6.12 -15.13 -9.53
CA ALA A 111 6.95 -15.57 -8.41
C ALA A 111 6.66 -17.04 -8.06
N TYR A 112 7.70 -17.78 -7.66
CA TYR A 112 7.50 -19.10 -7.03
C TYR A 112 6.81 -18.91 -5.67
N LEU A 113 5.98 -19.87 -5.25
CA LEU A 113 5.24 -19.79 -3.97
C LEU A 113 6.12 -19.44 -2.76
N LYS A 114 7.36 -19.94 -2.73
CA LYS A 114 8.33 -19.65 -1.65
C LYS A 114 8.89 -18.22 -1.64
N PHE A 115 8.64 -17.45 -2.69
CA PHE A 115 9.06 -16.06 -2.87
C PHE A 115 7.85 -15.16 -3.15
N PHE A 116 6.64 -15.65 -2.89
CA PHE A 116 5.43 -14.90 -3.10
C PHE A 116 5.36 -13.83 -2.00
N GLU A 117 5.25 -12.56 -2.40
CA GLU A 117 5.10 -11.48 -1.43
C GLU A 117 3.74 -11.60 -0.75
N TYR A 118 3.76 -11.76 0.56
CA TYR A 118 2.57 -11.69 1.40
C TYR A 118 2.73 -10.48 2.30
N MET A 119 1.96 -9.42 2.04
CA MET A 119 2.00 -8.23 2.90
C MET A 119 1.69 -8.55 4.37
N SER A 120 0.98 -9.64 4.65
CA SER A 120 0.73 -10.14 6.01
C SER A 120 1.97 -10.68 6.73
N THR A 121 3.05 -10.99 6.02
CA THR A 121 4.34 -11.43 6.58
C THR A 121 5.38 -10.32 6.59
N SER A 122 5.03 -9.12 6.12
CA SER A 122 5.95 -7.99 6.00
C SER A 122 6.75 -7.70 7.28
N ASP A 123 6.13 -7.77 8.47
CA ASP A 123 6.85 -7.60 9.75
C ASP A 123 7.98 -8.62 9.93
N THR A 124 7.77 -9.86 9.48
CA THR A 124 8.79 -10.92 9.50
C THR A 124 9.84 -10.68 8.42
N ASP A 125 9.41 -10.33 7.21
CA ASP A 125 10.28 -10.16 6.04
C ASP A 125 11.21 -8.94 6.19
N PHE A 126 10.72 -7.86 6.80
CA PHE A 126 11.52 -6.67 7.13
C PHE A 126 12.25 -6.77 8.48
N GLY A 127 11.95 -7.77 9.30
CA GLY A 127 12.47 -7.91 10.66
C GLY A 127 14.00 -7.92 10.71
N GLU A 128 14.66 -8.68 9.83
CA GLU A 128 16.12 -8.76 9.79
C GLU A 128 16.77 -7.39 9.46
N VAL A 129 16.17 -6.64 8.53
CA VAL A 129 16.65 -5.31 8.15
C VAL A 129 16.41 -4.33 9.29
N SER A 130 15.22 -4.37 9.90
CA SER A 130 14.83 -3.54 11.03
C SER A 130 15.80 -3.73 12.21
N ASP A 131 16.09 -4.98 12.58
CA ASP A 131 17.04 -5.29 13.66
C ASP A 131 18.43 -4.73 13.37
N LYS A 132 18.95 -4.91 12.15
CA LYS A 132 20.28 -4.41 11.77
C LYS A 132 20.34 -2.88 11.84
N VAL A 133 19.33 -2.20 11.30
CA VAL A 133 19.27 -0.74 11.33
C VAL A 133 19.13 -0.23 12.76
N PHE A 134 18.23 -0.83 13.54
CA PHE A 134 18.00 -0.49 14.94
C PHE A 134 19.27 -0.67 15.77
N PHE A 135 19.92 -1.83 15.72
CA PHE A 135 21.15 -2.07 16.49
C PHE A 135 22.31 -1.20 16.02
N SER A 136 22.43 -0.93 14.71
CA SER A 136 23.44 0.00 14.20
C SER A 136 23.22 1.42 14.74
N PHE A 137 21.97 1.88 14.74
CA PHE A 137 21.57 3.18 15.28
C PHE A 137 21.81 3.26 16.79
N VAL A 138 21.41 2.25 17.55
CA VAL A 138 21.66 2.17 19.00
C VAL A 138 23.15 2.20 19.31
N ASN A 139 23.98 1.48 18.55
CA ASN A 139 25.43 1.49 18.73
C ASN A 139 26.04 2.86 18.40
N TRP A 140 25.53 3.52 17.37
CA TRP A 140 25.94 4.90 17.05
C TRP A 140 25.58 5.86 18.18
N ILE A 141 24.35 5.81 18.72
CA ILE A 141 23.98 6.63 19.88
C ILE A 141 24.90 6.35 21.06
N LYS A 142 25.14 5.08 21.40
CA LYS A 142 26.04 4.73 22.53
C LYS A 142 27.47 5.22 22.34
N SER A 143 27.94 5.39 21.10
CA SER A 143 29.25 5.98 20.83
C SER A 143 29.30 7.48 21.15
N ALA A 144 28.17 8.19 21.05
CA ALA A 144 28.03 9.60 21.40
C ALA A 144 27.60 9.82 22.86
N GLU A 145 26.73 8.96 23.38
CA GLU A 145 26.11 9.01 24.71
C GLU A 145 26.18 7.63 25.40
N PRO A 146 27.26 7.31 26.11
CA PRO A 146 27.50 5.98 26.67
C PRO A 146 26.47 5.50 27.71
N THR A 147 25.69 6.42 28.27
CA THR A 147 24.62 6.15 29.26
C THR A 147 23.28 5.80 28.63
N PHE A 148 23.15 5.84 27.29
CA PHE A 148 21.89 5.55 26.60
C PHE A 148 21.43 4.10 26.80
N THR A 149 20.15 3.90 27.17
CA THR A 149 19.55 2.57 27.31
C THR A 149 18.32 2.39 26.41
N PRO A 150 18.21 1.29 25.63
CA PRO A 150 17.07 1.08 24.74
C PRO A 150 15.69 0.94 25.43
N ARG A 151 15.63 0.84 26.77
CA ARG A 151 14.35 0.80 27.50
C ARG A 151 13.61 2.14 27.50
N ASP A 152 14.25 3.21 27.03
CA ASP A 152 13.66 4.53 26.90
C ASP A 152 12.78 4.67 25.64
N PHE A 153 12.75 3.67 24.76
CA PHE A 153 11.76 3.60 23.69
C PHE A 153 10.41 3.11 24.22
N PRO A 154 9.30 3.82 23.93
CA PRO A 154 7.97 3.32 24.26
C PRO A 154 7.78 1.94 23.61
N GLN A 155 7.46 0.94 24.42
CA GLN A 155 6.92 -0.30 23.88
C GLN A 155 5.45 -0.02 23.53
N HIS A 156 5.20 0.10 22.24
CA HIS A 156 3.84 0.15 21.69
C HIS A 156 3.32 -1.27 21.58
#